data_AF-A0A455UAR4-F1
#
_entry.id   AF-A0A455UAR4-F1
#
_cell.length_a   1.000
_cell.length_b   1.000
_cell.length_c   1.000
_cell.angle_alpha   90.00
_cell.angle_beta   90.00
_cell.angle_gamma   90.00
#
_symmetry.space_group_name_H-M   'P 1'
#
loop_
_entity.id
_entity.type
_entity.pdbx_description
1 polymer ?
#
loop_
_entity_poly.entity_id
_entity_poly.type
_entity_poly.pdbx_seq_one_letter_code
_entity_poly.pdbx_strand_id
1 'polypeptide(L)'
;MTDNVAALRQLLLSAPRDALPMTYQQVANTLALTPPRTIAQVTQALEQLMREDAAQQKPFIAALVVSRRGDGLPAAGFLNSRLP
;
A
#
# COMPACT_ATOMS: atom_id res chain seq x y z
N MET A 1 -5.12 12.11 -10.43
CA MET A 1 -4.54 11.54 -9.17
C MET A 1 -5.64 11.03 -8.24
N THR A 2 -6.81 11.67 -8.19
CA THR A 2 -7.99 11.23 -7.43
C THR A 2 -8.53 9.87 -7.88
N ASP A 3 -8.34 9.53 -9.16
CA ASP A 3 -8.81 8.26 -9.74
C ASP A 3 -8.17 7.03 -9.09
N ASN A 4 -6.88 7.09 -8.79
CA ASN A 4 -6.15 5.99 -8.13
C ASN A 4 -6.64 5.78 -6.69
N VAL A 5 -7.07 6.85 -6.00
CA VAL A 5 -7.57 6.79 -4.61
C VAL A 5 -8.92 6.06 -4.58
N ALA A 6 -9.84 6.47 -5.45
CA ALA A 6 -11.15 5.83 -5.58
C ALA A 6 -11.03 4.37 -6.04
N ALA A 7 -10.19 4.10 -7.04
CA ALA A 7 -9.95 2.75 -7.54
C ALA A 7 -9.32 1.85 -6.46
N LEU A 8 -8.37 2.37 -5.68
CA LEU A 8 -7.75 1.64 -4.57
C LEU A 8 -8.76 1.31 -3.47
N ARG A 9 -9.59 2.27 -3.03
CA ARG A 9 -10.63 1.97 -2.03
C ARG A 9 -11.58 0.91 -2.55
N GLN A 10 -12.03 1.01 -3.79
CA GLN A 10 -12.94 0.03 -4.38
C GLN A 10 -12.31 -1.36 -4.48
N LEU A 11 -11.03 -1.44 -4.87
CA LEU A 11 -10.28 -2.69 -4.88
C LEU A 11 -10.26 -3.32 -3.48
N LEU A 12 -9.92 -2.57 -2.44
CA LEU A 12 -9.82 -3.11 -1.08
C LEU A 12 -11.17 -3.49 -0.48
N LEU A 13 -12.26 -2.79 -0.82
CA LEU A 13 -13.61 -3.11 -0.37
C LEU A 13 -14.20 -4.35 -1.05
N SER A 14 -13.84 -4.59 -2.32
CA SER A 14 -14.35 -5.71 -3.12
C SER A 14 -13.43 -6.94 -3.10
N ALA A 15 -12.22 -6.81 -2.55
CA ALA A 15 -11.28 -7.91 -2.47
C ALA A 15 -11.83 -9.06 -1.59
N PRO A 16 -11.72 -10.32 -2.06
CA PRO A 16 -12.03 -11.46 -1.21
C PRO A 16 -11.05 -11.52 -0.03
N ARG A 17 -11.50 -12.04 1.12
CA ARG A 17 -10.71 -12.08 2.35
C ARG A 17 -9.35 -12.78 2.16
N ASP A 18 -9.31 -13.85 1.37
CA ASP A 18 -8.08 -14.62 1.12
C ASP A 18 -7.06 -13.90 0.22
N ALA A 19 -7.45 -12.81 -0.45
CA ALA A 19 -6.54 -11.96 -1.22
C ALA A 19 -5.92 -10.83 -0.37
N LEU A 20 -6.32 -10.71 0.91
CA LEU A 20 -5.84 -9.69 1.83
C LEU A 20 -4.94 -10.30 2.92
N PRO A 21 -3.91 -9.57 3.39
CA PRO A 21 -3.49 -8.26 2.90
C PRO A 21 -2.80 -8.33 1.54
N MET A 22 -2.92 -7.28 0.72
CA MET A 22 -2.25 -7.19 -0.58
C MET A 22 -0.89 -6.52 -0.44
N THR A 23 0.09 -6.95 -1.22
CA THR A 23 1.36 -6.21 -1.34
C THR A 23 1.20 -4.96 -2.21
N TYR A 24 2.02 -3.92 -2.00
CA TYR A 24 2.07 -2.75 -2.90
C TYR A 24 2.15 -3.14 -4.39
N GLN A 25 2.90 -4.20 -4.69
CA GLN A 25 3.03 -4.70 -6.06
C GLN A 25 1.76 -5.38 -6.56
N GLN A 26 1.04 -6.14 -5.72
CA GLN A 26 -0.26 -6.71 -6.11
C GLN A 26 -1.28 -5.60 -6.37
N VAL A 27 -1.29 -4.54 -5.56
CA VAL A 27 -2.12 -3.36 -5.80
C VAL A 27 -1.76 -2.70 -7.13
N ALA A 28 -0.48 -2.40 -7.36
CA ALA A 28 -0.03 -1.77 -8.60
C ALA A 28 -0.41 -2.60 -9.85
N ASN A 29 -0.28 -3.92 -9.77
CA ASN A 29 -0.65 -4.83 -10.85
C ASN A 29 -2.16 -4.86 -11.07
N THR A 30 -2.95 -4.96 -10.00
CA THR A 30 -4.42 -5.08 -10.09
C THR A 30 -5.06 -3.81 -10.61
N LEU A 31 -4.52 -2.64 -10.23
CA LEU A 31 -4.95 -1.35 -10.75
C LEU A 31 -4.34 -1.02 -12.13
N ALA A 32 -3.56 -1.95 -12.72
CA ALA A 32 -2.88 -1.77 -13.99
C ALA A 32 -2.07 -0.45 -14.07
N LEU A 33 -1.43 -0.05 -12.97
CA LEU A 33 -0.68 1.19 -12.92
C LEU A 33 0.49 1.14 -13.89
N THR A 34 0.63 2.18 -14.69
CA THR A 34 1.68 2.26 -15.70
C THR A 34 2.97 2.87 -15.12
N PRO A 35 4.15 2.37 -15.52
CA PRO A 35 5.42 3.01 -15.20
C PRO A 35 5.50 4.46 -15.70
N PRO A 36 6.35 5.31 -15.08
CA PRO A 36 7.30 4.99 -14.01
C PRO A 36 6.71 5.12 -12.59
N ARG A 37 7.46 4.62 -11.60
CA ARG A 37 7.19 4.82 -10.15
C ARG A 37 5.82 4.32 -9.67
N THR A 38 5.36 3.18 -10.18
CA THR A 38 4.06 2.58 -9.80
C THR A 38 3.89 2.41 -8.28
N ILE A 39 4.94 2.01 -7.57
CA ILE A 39 4.91 1.92 -6.10
C ILE A 39 4.69 3.28 -5.45
N ALA A 40 5.32 4.35 -5.94
CA ALA A 40 5.10 5.69 -5.42
C ALA A 40 3.65 6.16 -5.69
N GLN A 41 3.07 5.79 -6.82
CA GLN A 41 1.65 6.06 -7.11
C GLN A 41 0.73 5.34 -6.12
N VAL A 42 1.03 4.08 -5.77
CA VAL A 42 0.29 3.35 -4.72
C VAL A 42 0.44 4.03 -3.36
N THR A 43 1.67 4.41 -2.97
CA THR A 43 1.93 5.12 -1.70
C THR A 43 1.14 6.42 -1.60
N GLN A 44 1.14 7.24 -2.65
CA GLN A 44 0.37 8.49 -2.69
C GLN A 44 -1.14 8.26 -2.52
N ALA A 45 -1.67 7.20 -3.14
CA ALA A 45 -3.08 6.85 -3.00
C ALA A 45 -3.41 6.37 -1.57
N LEU A 46 -2.55 5.56 -0.97
CA LEU A 46 -2.70 5.10 0.42
C LEU A 46 -2.66 6.26 1.41
N GLU A 47 -1.71 7.18 1.29
CA GLU A 47 -1.63 8.37 2.16
C GLU A 47 -2.88 9.22 2.06
N GLN A 48 -3.44 9.36 0.86
CA GLN A 48 -4.69 10.10 0.66
C GLN A 48 -5.88 9.38 1.31
N LEU A 49 -5.99 8.05 1.17
CA LEU A 49 -7.03 7.28 1.86
C LEU A 49 -6.91 7.40 3.39
N MET A 50 -5.70 7.35 3.93
CA MET A 50 -5.49 7.53 5.37
C MET A 50 -5.93 8.92 5.85
N ARG A 51 -5.67 9.99 5.07
CA ARG A 51 -6.17 11.34 5.37
C ARG A 51 -7.71 11.39 5.37
N GLU A 52 -8.35 10.75 4.39
CA GLU A 52 -9.82 10.69 4.29
C GLU A 52 -10.45 9.88 5.42
N ASP A 53 -9.91 8.70 5.74
CA ASP A 53 -10.40 7.84 6.82
C ASP A 53 -10.21 8.54 8.18
N ALA A 54 -9.07 9.20 8.40
CA ALA A 54 -8.80 9.97 9.61
C ALA A 54 -9.77 11.13 9.80
N ALA A 55 -10.06 11.89 8.73
CA ALA A 55 -11.01 13.00 8.77
C ALA A 55 -12.44 12.54 9.12
N GLN A 56 -12.77 11.28 8.81
CA GLN A 56 -14.07 10.66 9.13
C GLN A 56 -14.05 9.78 10.38
N GLN A 57 -12.93 9.75 11.12
CA GLN A 57 -12.73 8.89 12.30
C GLN A 57 -13.00 7.40 12.02
N LYS A 58 -12.66 6.94 10.81
CA LYS A 58 -12.82 5.54 10.38
C LYS A 58 -11.51 4.76 10.53
N PRO A 59 -11.58 3.42 10.72
CA PRO A 59 -10.43 2.56 10.57
C PRO A 59 -9.78 2.72 9.19
N PHE A 60 -8.45 2.68 9.13
CA PHE A 60 -7.73 2.92 7.89
C PHE A 60 -7.78 1.69 6.98
N ILE A 61 -8.50 1.80 5.86
CA ILE A 61 -8.56 0.70 4.88
C ILE A 61 -7.18 0.42 4.27
N ALA A 62 -6.31 1.45 4.24
CA ALA A 62 -4.93 1.36 3.80
C ALA A 62 -4.09 0.32 4.57
N ALA A 63 -4.49 -0.07 5.79
CA ALA A 63 -3.81 -1.10 6.57
C ALA A 63 -3.91 -2.51 5.95
N LEU A 64 -4.80 -2.69 4.96
CA LEU A 64 -4.92 -3.92 4.17
C LEU A 64 -3.83 -4.05 3.09
N VAL A 65 -2.96 -3.05 2.95
CA VAL A 65 -1.83 -3.07 2.01
C VAL A 65 -0.51 -3.12 2.77
N VAL A 66 0.32 -4.11 2.46
CA VAL A 66 1.57 -4.41 3.19
C VAL A 66 2.80 -4.39 2.27
N SER A 67 3.97 -4.21 2.85
CA SER A 67 5.24 -4.38 2.13
C SER A 67 5.50 -5.86 1.85
N ARG A 68 6.05 -6.19 0.68
CA ARG A 68 6.42 -7.57 0.29
C ARG A 68 7.66 -8.11 1.06
N ARG A 69 8.33 -7.31 1.89
CA ARG A 69 9.61 -7.73 2.50
C ARG A 69 9.40 -8.98 3.35
N GLY A 70 10.12 -10.05 2.95
CA GLY A 70 9.89 -11.44 3.35
C GLY A 70 9.81 -11.62 4.86
N ASP A 71 8.81 -12.38 5.30
CA ASP A 71 8.65 -12.98 6.63
C ASP A 71 9.02 -12.11 7.85
N GLY A 72 8.95 -10.78 7.74
CA GLY A 72 9.33 -9.85 8.80
C GLY A 72 10.83 -9.65 8.98
N LEU A 73 11.67 -10.09 8.04
CA LEU A 73 13.12 -9.92 8.12
C LEU A 73 13.60 -8.71 7.30
N PRO A 74 14.40 -7.82 7.90
CA PRO A 74 15.05 -6.76 7.16
C PRO A 74 16.00 -7.33 6.10
N ALA A 75 16.10 -6.67 4.95
CA ALA A 75 17.07 -7.05 3.92
C ALA A 75 18.49 -7.01 4.48
N ALA A 76 19.36 -7.92 4.01
CA ALA A 76 20.77 -7.93 4.37
C ALA A 76 21.38 -6.52 4.18
N GLY A 77 21.92 -5.95 5.26
CA GLY A 77 22.49 -4.59 5.29
C GLY A 77 21.59 -3.48 5.84
N PHE A 78 20.31 -3.73 6.15
CA PHE A 78 19.42 -2.71 6.75
C PHE A 78 19.88 -2.20 8.14
N LEU A 79 20.56 -3.04 8.92
CA LEU A 79 21.07 -2.73 10.26
C LEU A 79 22.59 -2.48 10.28
N ASN A 80 23.20 -2.10 9.15
CA ASN A 80 24.61 -1.72 9.14
C ASN A 80 24.79 -0.26 9.61
N SER A 81 24.28 0.04 10.81
CA SER A 81 24.70 1.23 11.56
C SER A 81 26.12 0.97 12.05
N ARG A 82 27.09 1.65 11.43
CA ARG A 82 28.41 1.91 12.02
C ARG A 82 28.18 2.52 13.41
N LEU A 83 28.48 1.77 14.47
CA LEU A 83 28.90 2.35 15.73
C LEU A 83 30.37 2.76 15.57
N PRO A 84 30.68 4.05 15.70
CA PRO A 84 31.70 4.47 16.66
C PRO A 84 31.05 5.05 17.92
#